data_AF-A0A934C009-F1
#
_entry.id   AF-A0A934C009-F1
#
_cell.length_a   1.000
_cell.length_b   1.000
_cell.length_c   1.000
_cell.angle_alpha   90.00
_cell.angle_beta   90.00
_cell.angle_gamma   90.00
#
_symmetry.space_group_name_H-M   'P 1'
#
loop_
_entity.id
_entity.type
_entity.pdbx_description
1 polymer ?
#
loop_
_entity_poly.entity_id
_entity_poly.type
_entity_poly.pdbx_seq_one_letter_code
_entity_poly.pdbx_strand_id
1 'polypeptide(L)'
;MPVVEAIAIGLVAGFFLYEWFGLSPGGFVVPGYVALYLDRPGVLVATAGASVLAWGAVRLASRWLILYGRRRFALMVLVGFGAQWLVETVAAHHRGALPPGEVIGYIIPGLIANEAERQGVLPTVSALAVLSVGVRLVLVAAGWLEVW
;
A
#
# COMPACT_ATOMS: atom_id res chain seq x y z
N MET A 1 3.31 -12.63 -13.94
CA MET A 1 3.79 -11.57 -13.01
C MET A 1 4.52 -12.25 -11.86
N PRO A 2 5.80 -11.95 -11.63
CA PRO A 2 6.59 -12.54 -10.54
C PRO A 2 6.27 -11.83 -9.22
N VAL A 3 5.10 -12.17 -8.67
CA VAL A 3 4.55 -11.54 -7.47
C VAL A 3 5.39 -11.88 -6.24
N VAL A 4 5.88 -13.13 -6.15
CA VAL A 4 6.64 -13.61 -4.99
C VAL A 4 7.99 -12.90 -4.92
N GLU A 5 8.64 -12.74 -6.07
CA GLU A 5 9.93 -12.08 -6.21
C GLU A 5 9.84 -10.60 -5.87
N ALA A 6 8.81 -9.91 -6.37
CA ALA A 6 8.55 -8.51 -6.05
C ALA A 6 8.31 -8.30 -4.54
N ILE A 7 7.52 -9.18 -3.92
CA ILE A 7 7.28 -9.16 -2.48
C ILE A 7 8.57 -9.44 -1.71
N ALA A 8 9.35 -10.44 -2.10
CA ALA A 8 10.60 -10.79 -1.42
C ALA A 8 11.62 -9.64 -1.49
N ILE A 9 11.82 -9.06 -2.66
CA ILE A 9 12.71 -7.91 -2.85
C ILE A 9 12.20 -6.71 -2.05
N GLY A 10 10.90 -6.42 -2.14
CA GLY A 10 10.27 -5.33 -1.39
C GLY A 10 10.41 -5.49 0.12
N LEU A 11 10.22 -6.71 0.63
CA LEU A 11 10.36 -7.04 2.03
C LEU A 11 11.80 -6.81 2.52
N VAL A 12 12.78 -7.36 1.80
CA VAL A 12 14.19 -7.26 2.15
C VAL A 12 14.65 -5.80 2.07
N ALA A 13 14.37 -5.11 0.96
CA ALA A 13 14.77 -3.72 0.78
C ALA A 13 14.06 -2.78 1.78
N GLY A 14 12.78 -3.03 2.06
CA GLY A 14 12.02 -2.32 3.08
C GLY A 14 12.58 -2.50 4.48
N PHE A 15 13.03 -3.71 4.83
CA PHE A 15 13.70 -3.99 6.09
C PHE A 15 15.00 -3.20 6.23
N PHE A 16 15.87 -3.22 5.20
CA PHE A 16 17.12 -2.45 5.22
C PHE A 16 16.88 -0.93 5.27
N LEU A 17 15.86 -0.42 4.56
CA LEU A 17 15.50 0.99 4.64
C LEU A 17 15.10 1.38 6.06
N TYR A 18 14.32 0.54 6.72
CA TYR A 18 13.91 0.77 8.10
C TYR A 18 15.11 0.74 9.06
N GLU A 19 16.03 -0.21 8.89
CA GLU A 19 17.22 -0.31 9.74
C GLU A 19 18.17 0.88 9.56
N TRP A 20 18.34 1.37 8.32
CA TRP A 20 19.29 2.46 8.04
C TRP A 20 18.72 3.86 8.26
N PHE A 21 17.45 4.08 7.92
CA PHE A 21 16.84 5.41 7.93
C PHE A 21 15.68 5.55 8.93
N GLY A 22 15.23 4.46 9.56
CA GLY A 22 14.08 4.45 10.45
C GLY A 22 12.73 4.67 9.76
N LEU A 23 12.67 4.52 8.42
CA LEU A 23 11.48 4.80 7.62
C LEU A 23 10.78 3.50 7.18
N SER A 24 9.47 3.42 7.39
CA SER A 24 8.62 2.32 6.97
C SER A 24 7.77 2.70 5.73
N PRO A 25 7.80 1.94 4.62
CA PRO A 25 7.10 2.30 3.37
C PRO A 25 5.60 1.94 3.40
N GLY A 26 4.92 2.08 4.54
CA GLY A 26 3.55 1.61 4.67
C GLY A 26 3.45 0.10 4.94
N GLY A 27 4.53 -0.52 5.40
CA GLY A 27 4.68 -1.97 5.59
C GLY A 27 5.64 -2.59 4.58
N PHE A 28 6.48 -3.52 5.03
CA PHE A 28 7.60 -4.06 4.23
C PHE A 28 7.17 -4.74 2.93
N VAL A 29 5.97 -5.32 2.88
CA VAL A 29 5.42 -6.00 1.70
C VAL A 29 4.87 -5.01 0.66
N VAL A 30 4.44 -3.82 1.08
CA VAL A 30 3.75 -2.83 0.24
C VAL A 30 4.55 -2.34 -0.97
N PRO A 31 5.84 -1.93 -0.86
CA PRO A 31 6.59 -1.45 -2.01
C PRO A 31 6.75 -2.53 -3.10
N GLY A 32 6.79 -3.81 -2.73
CA GLY A 32 6.83 -4.92 -3.68
C GLY A 32 5.57 -5.01 -4.53
N TYR A 33 4.40 -4.83 -3.91
CA TYR A 33 3.14 -4.75 -4.65
C TYR A 33 3.05 -3.48 -5.49
N VAL A 34 3.36 -2.32 -4.91
CA VAL A 34 3.26 -1.04 -5.61
C VAL A 34 4.17 -1.03 -6.84
N ALA A 35 5.36 -1.63 -6.78
CA ALA A 35 6.26 -1.79 -7.91
C ALA A 35 5.60 -2.47 -9.12
N LEU A 36 4.77 -3.51 -8.90
CA LEU A 36 4.09 -4.23 -9.98
C LEU A 36 3.00 -3.40 -10.68
N TYR A 37 2.45 -2.41 -9.98
CA TYR A 37 1.34 -1.58 -10.46
C TYR A 37 1.76 -0.14 -10.79
N LEU A 38 3.07 0.15 -10.84
CA LEU A 38 3.58 1.47 -11.23
C LEU A 38 3.15 1.90 -12.65
N ASP A 39 2.83 0.96 -13.53
CA ASP A 39 2.28 1.25 -14.87
C ASP A 39 0.79 1.59 -14.88
N ARG A 40 0.09 1.34 -13.77
CA ARG A 40 -1.36 1.45 -13.65
C ARG A 40 -1.70 2.53 -12.61
N PRO A 41 -1.54 3.83 -12.95
CA PRO A 41 -1.72 4.91 -11.99
C PRO A 41 -3.13 4.95 -11.38
N GLY A 42 -4.15 4.48 -12.11
CA GLY A 42 -5.51 4.37 -11.59
C GLY A 42 -5.62 3.48 -10.34
N VAL A 43 -4.91 2.35 -10.32
CA VAL A 43 -4.91 1.41 -9.18
C VAL A 43 -4.19 2.02 -7.98
N LEU A 44 -3.10 2.76 -8.22
CA LEU A 44 -2.35 3.46 -7.18
C LEU A 44 -3.17 4.58 -6.54
N VAL A 45 -3.86 5.39 -7.36
CA VAL A 45 -4.75 6.46 -6.88
C VAL A 45 -5.92 5.87 -6.09
N ALA A 46 -6.52 4.77 -6.56
CA ALA A 46 -7.58 4.07 -5.84
C ALA A 46 -7.10 3.57 -4.47
N THR A 47 -5.92 2.94 -4.42
CA THR A 47 -5.33 2.43 -3.17
C THR A 47 -4.94 3.56 -2.20
N ALA A 48 -4.39 4.66 -2.73
CA ALA A 48 -4.10 5.85 -1.94
C ALA A 48 -5.39 6.47 -1.37
N GLY A 49 -6.45 6.56 -2.19
CA GLY A 49 -7.78 7.00 -1.76
C GLY A 49 -8.35 6.10 -0.66
N ALA A 50 -8.30 4.78 -0.83
CA ALA A 50 -8.72 3.82 0.19
C ALA A 50 -7.90 3.96 1.49
N SER A 51 -6.60 4.24 1.40
CA SER A 51 -5.72 4.49 2.56
C SER A 51 -6.15 5.75 3.32
N VAL A 52 -6.46 6.83 2.61
CA VAL A 52 -6.95 8.09 3.20
C VAL A 52 -8.31 7.91 3.86
N LEU A 53 -9.22 7.17 3.22
CA LEU A 53 -10.53 6.83 3.79
C LEU A 53 -10.37 6.01 5.07
N ALA A 54 -9.50 4.99 5.07
CA ALA A 54 -9.23 4.16 6.24
C ALA A 54 -8.66 4.97 7.39
N TRP A 55 -7.66 5.81 7.08
CA TRP A 55 -7.06 6.72 8.03
C TRP A 55 -8.09 7.65 8.68
N GLY A 56 -8.94 8.31 7.86
CA GLY A 56 -9.97 9.22 8.34
C GLY A 56 -11.02 8.54 9.21
N ALA A 57 -11.52 7.38 8.76
CA ALA A 57 -12.51 6.59 9.49
C ALA A 57 -11.98 6.10 10.84
N VAL A 58 -10.75 5.57 10.89
CA VAL A 58 -10.15 5.14 12.16
C VAL A 58 -9.86 6.33 13.07
N ARG A 59 -9.38 7.45 12.52
CA ARG A 59 -9.13 8.66 13.31
C ARG A 59 -10.42 9.23 13.92
N LEU A 60 -11.53 9.14 13.21
CA LEU A 60 -12.85 9.49 13.74
C LEU A 60 -13.29 8.50 14.84
N ALA A 61 -13.14 7.20 14.60
CA ALA A 61 -13.45 6.15 15.58
C ALA A 61 -12.62 6.28 16.87
N SER A 62 -11.36 6.71 16.78
CA SER A 62 -10.49 6.97 17.93
C SER A 62 -11.00 8.08 18.85
N ARG A 63 -11.97 8.90 18.42
CA ARG A 63 -12.61 9.90 19.31
C ARG A 63 -13.57 9.27 20.30
N TRP A 64 -14.15 8.13 19.96
CA TRP A 64 -15.12 7.43 20.81
C TRP A 64 -14.54 6.14 21.43
N LEU A 65 -13.53 5.56 20.78
CA LEU A 65 -12.91 4.31 21.20
C LEU A 65 -11.46 4.54 21.64
N ILE A 66 -11.08 3.89 22.74
CA ILE A 66 -9.70 3.86 23.24
C ILE A 66 -8.87 2.93 22.32
N LEU A 67 -8.32 3.48 21.25
CA LEU A 67 -7.56 2.75 20.24
C LEU A 67 -6.06 3.04 20.34
N TYR A 68 -5.33 2.16 21.03
CA TYR A 68 -3.87 2.24 21.16
C TYR A 68 -3.17 0.95 20.72
N GLY A 69 -1.94 1.11 20.23
CA GLY A 69 -1.04 0.02 19.84
C GLY A 69 -1.67 -0.97 18.84
N ARG A 70 -1.69 -2.26 19.22
CA ARG A 70 -2.16 -3.36 18.36
C ARG A 70 -3.63 -3.24 17.93
N ARG A 71 -4.50 -2.68 18.78
CA ARG A 71 -5.94 -2.52 18.45
C ARG A 71 -6.14 -1.51 17.32
N ARG A 72 -5.38 -0.41 17.37
CA ARG A 72 -5.39 0.61 16.32
C ARG A 72 -4.92 0.05 14.98
N PHE A 73 -3.82 -0.71 15.00
CA PHE A 73 -3.29 -1.37 13.81
C PHE A 73 -4.31 -2.33 13.18
N ALA A 74 -4.91 -3.22 14.00
CA ALA A 74 -5.91 -4.15 13.50
C ALA A 74 -7.11 -3.43 12.88
N LEU A 75 -7.57 -2.33 13.49
CA LEU A 75 -8.67 -1.55 12.94
C LEU A 75 -8.28 -0.82 11.64
N MET A 76 -7.07 -0.27 11.53
CA MET A 76 -6.56 0.31 10.28
C MET A 76 -6.56 -0.73 9.14
N VAL A 77 -6.11 -1.95 9.42
CA VAL A 77 -6.14 -3.05 8.44
C VAL A 77 -7.57 -3.42 8.05
N LEU A 78 -8.48 -3.58 9.01
CA LEU A 78 -9.87 -3.95 8.76
C LEU A 78 -10.63 -2.88 7.97
N VAL A 79 -10.50 -1.62 8.39
CA VAL A 79 -11.15 -0.51 7.71
C VAL A 79 -10.52 -0.26 6.34
N GLY A 80 -9.20 -0.42 6.21
CA GLY A 80 -8.49 -0.39 4.92
C GLY A 80 -8.98 -1.45 3.94
N PHE A 81 -9.16 -2.68 4.43
CA PHE A 81 -9.76 -3.77 3.66
C PHE A 81 -11.16 -3.40 3.18
N GLY A 82 -12.03 -2.93 4.08
CA GLY A 82 -13.39 -2.52 3.73
C GLY A 82 -13.43 -1.34 2.76
N ALA A 83 -12.55 -0.35 2.94
CA ALA A 83 -12.45 0.81 2.06
C ALA A 83 -12.01 0.41 0.66
N GLN A 84 -10.99 -0.47 0.54
CA GLN A 84 -10.54 -0.97 -0.76
C GLN A 84 -11.63 -1.77 -1.47
N TRP A 85 -12.32 -2.64 -0.74
CA TRP A 85 -13.43 -3.43 -1.29
C TRP A 85 -14.58 -2.53 -1.77
N LEU A 86 -14.90 -1.47 -1.02
CA LEU A 86 -15.87 -0.47 -1.46
C LEU A 86 -15.41 0.26 -2.73
N VAL A 87 -14.16 0.70 -2.79
CA VAL A 87 -13.59 1.38 -3.96
C VAL A 87 -13.66 0.48 -5.19
N GLU A 88 -13.30 -0.80 -5.07
CA GLU A 88 -13.42 -1.77 -6.15
C GLU A 88 -14.87 -1.96 -6.61
N THR A 89 -15.79 -2.14 -5.65
CA THR A 89 -17.22 -2.33 -5.95
C THR A 89 -17.80 -1.13 -6.69
N VAL A 90 -17.48 0.08 -6.25
CA VAL A 90 -17.91 1.33 -6.88
C VAL A 90 -17.29 1.49 -8.26
N ALA A 91 -15.98 1.20 -8.41
CA ALA A 91 -15.29 1.26 -9.69
C ALA A 91 -15.85 0.27 -10.71
N ALA A 92 -16.24 -0.93 -10.27
CA ALA A 92 -16.89 -1.94 -11.11
C ALA A 92 -18.26 -1.47 -11.63
N HIS A 93 -19.04 -0.77 -10.81
CA HIS A 93 -20.36 -0.24 -11.20
C HIS A 93 -20.26 0.95 -12.18
N HIS A 94 -19.22 1.76 -12.11
CA HIS A 94 -19.04 2.96 -12.93
C HIS A 94 -18.39 2.74 -14.31
N ARG A 95 -18.59 1.55 -14.92
CA ARG A 95 -18.07 1.17 -16.27
C ARG A 95 -16.55 1.02 -16.36
N GLY A 96 -16.00 -0.06 -15.79
CA GLY A 96 -14.67 -0.56 -16.21
C GLY A 96 -13.49 0.39 -15.95
N ALA A 97 -13.63 1.33 -15.02
CA ALA A 97 -12.58 2.28 -14.65
C ALA A 97 -11.32 1.58 -14.10
N LEU A 98 -11.49 0.37 -13.57
CA LEU A 98 -10.43 -0.56 -13.22
C LEU A 98 -10.79 -1.93 -13.80
N PRO A 99 -9.85 -2.65 -14.43
CA PRO A 99 -10.03 -4.05 -14.81
C PRO A 99 -10.43 -4.91 -13.58
N PRO A 100 -11.41 -5.82 -13.71
CA PRO A 100 -11.79 -6.71 -12.62
C PRO A 100 -10.60 -7.54 -12.10
N GLY A 101 -10.41 -7.59 -10.78
CA GLY A 101 -9.32 -8.35 -10.15
C GLY A 101 -7.98 -7.61 -10.07
N GLU A 102 -7.94 -6.34 -10.45
CA GLU A 102 -6.73 -5.51 -10.40
C GLU A 102 -6.65 -4.64 -9.14
N VAL A 103 -6.77 -5.27 -7.99
CA VAL A 103 -6.64 -4.60 -6.70
C VAL A 103 -5.30 -4.94 -6.08
N ILE A 104 -4.54 -3.90 -5.74
CA ILE A 104 -3.37 -4.04 -4.86
C ILE A 104 -3.89 -4.51 -3.51
N GLY A 105 -3.54 -5.76 -3.17
CA GLY A 105 -4.09 -6.57 -2.08
C GLY A 105 -4.78 -5.80 -0.95
N TYR A 106 -5.99 -6.21 -0.58
CA TYR A 106 -6.91 -5.46 0.28
C TYR A 106 -6.36 -4.99 1.63
N ILE A 107 -5.30 -5.62 2.15
CA ILE A 107 -4.67 -5.25 3.43
C ILE A 107 -3.77 -3.99 3.28
N ILE A 108 -3.22 -3.77 2.09
CA ILE A 108 -2.23 -2.73 1.79
C ILE A 108 -2.67 -1.31 2.17
N PRO A 109 -3.87 -0.83 1.80
CA PRO A 109 -4.28 0.53 2.16
C PRO A 109 -4.35 0.74 3.67
N GLY A 110 -4.71 -0.30 4.44
CA GLY A 110 -4.69 -0.24 5.89
C GLY A 110 -3.29 -0.16 6.49
N LEU A 111 -2.31 -0.85 5.88
CA LEU A 111 -0.91 -0.75 6.30
C LEU A 111 -0.31 0.62 5.99
N ILE A 112 -0.59 1.17 4.79
CA ILE A 112 -0.17 2.52 4.39
C ILE A 112 -0.78 3.55 5.35
N ALA A 113 -2.09 3.47 5.61
CA ALA A 113 -2.79 4.37 6.52
C ALA A 113 -2.19 4.34 7.93
N ASN A 114 -1.86 3.15 8.44
CA ASN A 114 -1.26 2.99 9.76
C ASN A 114 0.12 3.64 9.84
N GLU A 115 0.99 3.45 8.85
CA GLU A 115 2.33 4.05 8.89
C GLU A 115 2.32 5.54 8.62
N ALA A 116 1.47 6.00 7.71
CA ALA A 116 1.26 7.43 7.49
C ALA A 116 0.85 8.16 8.78
N GLU A 117 0.08 7.49 9.64
CA GLU A 117 -0.29 8.01 10.95
C GLU A 117 0.84 7.91 12.00
N ARG A 118 1.69 6.88 11.95
CA ARG A 118 2.77 6.67 12.93
C ARG A 118 3.99 7.55 12.71
N GLN A 119 4.45 7.68 11.47
CA GLN A 119 5.67 8.42 11.11
C GLN A 119 5.41 9.65 10.24
N GLY A 120 4.15 9.90 9.87
CA GLY A 120 3.75 10.99 8.99
C GLY A 120 3.55 10.56 7.53
N VAL A 121 2.77 11.36 6.81
CA VAL A 121 2.40 11.09 5.41
C VAL A 121 3.62 11.23 4.49
N LEU A 122 4.38 12.33 4.62
CA LEU A 122 5.52 12.60 3.76
C LEU A 122 6.58 11.49 3.82
N PRO A 123 7.07 11.04 4.99
CA PRO A 123 8.07 9.98 5.06
C PRO A 123 7.57 8.64 4.53
N THR A 124 6.29 8.33 4.75
CA THR A 124 5.66 7.10 4.25
C THR A 124 5.58 7.09 2.73
N VAL A 125 5.09 8.18 2.13
CA VAL A 125 4.96 8.30 0.67
C VAL A 125 6.32 8.34 0.00
N SER A 126 7.31 9.05 0.55
CA SER A 126 8.66 9.10 -0.02
C SER A 126 9.36 7.75 0.06
N ALA A 127 9.30 7.07 1.21
CA ALA A 127 9.88 5.73 1.38
C ALA A 127 9.22 4.72 0.43
N LEU A 128 7.89 4.76 0.33
CA LEU A 128 7.14 3.91 -0.58
C LEU A 128 7.51 4.17 -2.03
N ALA A 129 7.59 5.43 -2.47
CA ALA A 129 7.94 5.78 -3.84
C ALA A 129 9.35 5.31 -4.20
N VAL A 130 10.35 5.62 -3.36
CA VAL A 130 11.75 5.25 -3.58
C VAL A 130 11.91 3.73 -3.67
N LEU A 131 11.34 2.99 -2.70
CA LEU A 131 11.45 1.53 -2.70
C LEU A 131 10.68 0.88 -3.84
N SER A 132 9.49 1.37 -4.17
CA SER A 132 8.70 0.79 -5.27
C SER A 132 9.42 0.96 -6.61
N VAL A 133 10.00 2.14 -6.86
CA VAL A 133 10.82 2.39 -8.06
C VAL A 133 12.08 1.52 -8.03
N GLY A 134 12.77 1.43 -6.89
CA GLY A 134 13.95 0.57 -6.75
C GLY A 134 13.64 -0.90 -7.04
N VAL A 135 12.57 -1.44 -6.45
CA VAL A 135 12.11 -2.81 -6.68
C VAL A 135 11.76 -3.01 -8.16
N ARG A 136 11.01 -2.09 -8.77
CA ARG A 136 10.67 -2.13 -10.20
C ARG A 136 11.91 -2.22 -11.07
N LEU A 137 12.93 -1.40 -10.82
CA LEU A 137 14.18 -1.41 -11.58
C LEU A 137 14.92 -2.74 -11.43
N VAL A 138 14.97 -3.30 -10.22
CA VAL A 138 15.57 -4.63 -9.99
C VAL A 138 14.83 -5.72 -10.76
N LEU A 139 13.50 -5.70 -10.74
CA LEU A 139 12.68 -6.69 -11.47
C LEU A 139 12.89 -6.60 -12.99
N VAL A 140 12.98 -5.38 -13.53
CA VAL A 140 13.28 -5.14 -14.94
C VAL A 140 14.70 -5.61 -15.29
N ALA A 141 15.70 -5.24 -14.48
CA ALA A 141 17.09 -5.63 -14.69
C ALA A 141 17.31 -7.16 -14.60
N ALA A 142 16.52 -7.85 -13.77
CA ALA A 142 16.51 -9.31 -13.66
C ALA A 142 15.78 -10.00 -14.83
N GLY A 143 15.14 -9.26 -15.74
CA GLY A 143 14.34 -9.81 -16.83
C GLY A 143 13.02 -10.45 -16.37
N TRP A 144 12.60 -10.18 -15.14
CA TRP A 144 11.37 -10.73 -14.55
C TRP A 144 10.13 -9.89 -14.91
N LEU A 145 10.33 -8.64 -15.32
CA LEU A 145 9.26 -7.73 -15.72
C LEU A 145 9.55 -7.26 -17.14
N GLU A 146 8.69 -7.65 -18.09
CA GLU A 146 8.77 -7.16 -19.46
C GLU A 146 8.44 -5.66 -19.49
N VAL A 147 9.39 -4.87 -19.99
CA VAL A 147 9.15 -3.48 -20.35
C VAL A 147 8.55 -3.52 -21.75
N TRP A 148 7.25 -3.25 -21.84
CA TRP A 148 6.49 -3.23 -23.11
C TRP A 148 7.15 -2.32 -24.16
#